data_AF-V7PWQ9-F1
#
_entry.id   AF-V7PWQ9-F1
#
_cell.length_a   1.000
_cell.length_b   1.000
_cell.length_c   1.000
_cell.angle_alpha   90.00
_cell.angle_beta   90.00
_cell.angle_gamma   90.00
#
_symmetry.space_group_name_H-M   'P 1'
#
loop_
_entity.id
_entity.type
_entity.pdbx_description
1 polymer ?
#
loop_
_entity_poly.entity_id
_entity_poly.type
_entity_poly.pdbx_seq_one_letter_code
_entity_poly.pdbx_strand_id
1 'polypeptide(L)'
;MMVELSNDEAISFLKQALHEAEKSLKVETKEMPIFCLLINEKKEIISSSYNCTNESKNGCRHCEIIAIDKYIYGKNYEKMKNKNLIKCFNNNTNSINKSLSNYFSELKNIDKEFEDNKENTNCTKEHSINFEQIQKEITKKIQKLKKFTIVVTCEPCIMCVYALKLVGIQDIYFCCLNERFGGCGSVLSLHQVYENMNVHYIECNDCTNKSINLMKLFYKSGNPSAPDEKRKRPLAEISLEQ
;
A
#
# COMPACT_ATOMS: atom_id res chain seq x y z
N MET A 1 -13.28 -4.73 19.11
CA MET A 1 -13.02 -6.12 18.73
C MET A 1 -12.16 -6.07 17.49
N MET A 2 -11.03 -6.78 17.47
CA MET A 2 -10.20 -6.97 16.28
C MET A 2 -10.90 -7.97 15.34
N VAL A 3 -10.63 -7.91 14.02
CA VAL A 3 -11.17 -8.87 13.07
C VAL A 3 -10.10 -9.88 12.68
N GLU A 4 -10.20 -11.03 13.32
CA GLU A 4 -9.56 -12.24 12.86
C GLU A 4 -10.46 -12.87 11.78
N LEU A 5 -9.85 -13.28 10.67
CA LEU A 5 -10.53 -13.95 9.58
C LEU A 5 -10.37 -15.45 9.77
N SER A 6 -11.42 -16.22 9.54
CA SER A 6 -11.27 -17.65 9.34
C SER A 6 -10.45 -17.93 8.07
N ASN A 7 -9.87 -19.12 7.95
CA ASN A 7 -9.13 -19.51 6.74
C ASN A 7 -9.99 -19.38 5.48
N ASP A 8 -11.26 -19.78 5.51
CA ASP A 8 -12.16 -19.70 4.36
C ASP A 8 -12.45 -18.25 3.95
N GLU A 9 -12.62 -17.35 4.92
CA GLU A 9 -12.77 -15.92 4.67
C GLU A 9 -11.50 -15.32 4.08
N ALA A 10 -10.34 -15.64 4.65
CA ALA A 10 -9.05 -15.19 4.13
C ALA A 10 -8.83 -15.68 2.69
N ILE A 11 -9.13 -16.94 2.39
CA ILE A 11 -9.07 -17.50 1.03
C ILE A 11 -10.02 -16.75 0.08
N SER A 12 -11.25 -16.45 0.52
CA SER A 12 -12.21 -15.68 -0.29
C SER A 12 -11.69 -14.29 -0.66
N PHE A 13 -11.09 -13.57 0.30
CA PHE A 13 -10.45 -12.28 0.04
C PHE A 13 -9.20 -12.40 -0.83
N LEU A 14 -8.38 -13.44 -0.63
CA LEU A 14 -7.19 -13.69 -1.46
C LEU A 14 -7.57 -13.97 -2.91
N LYS A 15 -8.65 -14.71 -3.17
CA LYS A 15 -9.17 -14.93 -4.53
C LYS A 15 -9.58 -13.63 -5.20
N GLN A 16 -10.27 -12.74 -4.48
CA GLN A 16 -10.63 -11.40 -4.98
C GLN A 16 -9.38 -10.56 -5.26
N ALA A 17 -8.41 -10.54 -4.34
CA ALA A 17 -7.16 -9.80 -4.51
C ALA A 17 -6.35 -10.32 -5.71
N LEU A 18 -6.29 -11.63 -5.93
CA LEU A 18 -5.60 -12.23 -7.07
C LEU A 18 -6.28 -11.95 -8.41
N HIS A 19 -7.61 -11.88 -8.43
CA HIS A 19 -8.35 -11.45 -9.63
C HIS A 19 -8.00 -10.01 -10.01
N GLU A 20 -7.87 -9.11 -9.04
CA GLU A 20 -7.43 -7.73 -9.29
C GLU A 20 -5.94 -7.63 -9.65
N ALA A 21 -5.08 -8.42 -8.99
CA ALA A 21 -3.65 -8.50 -9.31
C ALA A 21 -3.40 -8.93 -10.76
N GLU A 22 -4.21 -9.84 -11.27
CA GLU A 22 -4.15 -10.29 -12.66
C GLU A 22 -4.43 -9.17 -13.66
N LYS A 23 -5.34 -8.23 -13.31
CA LYS A 23 -5.62 -7.06 -14.15
C LYS A 23 -4.41 -6.15 -14.25
N SER A 24 -3.58 -6.03 -13.22
CA SER A 24 -2.38 -5.17 -13.27
C SER A 24 -1.33 -5.65 -14.25
N LEU A 25 -1.33 -6.94 -14.64
CA LEU A 25 -0.48 -7.45 -15.72
C LEU A 25 -0.92 -6.96 -17.09
N LYS A 26 -2.23 -6.72 -17.26
CA LYS A 26 -2.81 -6.22 -18.52
C LYS A 26 -2.62 -4.70 -18.69
N VAL A 27 -2.39 -3.97 -17.60
CA VAL A 27 -2.19 -2.52 -17.64
C VAL A 27 -0.83 -2.20 -18.25
N GLU A 28 -0.81 -1.21 -19.16
CA GLU A 28 0.38 -0.71 -19.86
C GLU A 28 1.52 -0.30 -18.92
N THR A 29 1.22 -0.01 -17.65
CA THR A 29 2.16 0.45 -16.62
C THR A 29 3.09 -0.65 -16.09
N LYS A 30 2.79 -1.94 -16.38
CA LYS A 30 3.56 -3.12 -15.94
C LYS A 30 4.09 -3.00 -14.51
N GLU A 31 3.17 -2.89 -13.56
CA GLU A 31 3.50 -2.95 -12.15
C GLU A 31 3.60 -4.40 -11.67
N MET A 32 4.38 -4.63 -10.61
CA MET A 32 4.45 -5.94 -9.95
C MET A 32 3.04 -6.38 -9.55
N PRO A 33 2.56 -7.59 -9.93
CA PRO A 33 1.19 -8.04 -9.71
C PRO A 33 0.96 -8.52 -8.27
N ILE A 34 1.18 -7.61 -7.33
CA ILE A 34 0.86 -7.77 -5.91
C ILE A 34 -0.29 -6.82 -5.61
N PHE A 35 -1.32 -7.36 -4.97
CA PHE A 35 -2.53 -6.63 -4.63
C PHE A 35 -2.83 -6.80 -3.15
N CYS A 36 -3.40 -5.78 -2.53
CA CYS A 36 -3.88 -5.87 -1.16
C CYS A 36 -5.29 -5.34 -0.98
N LEU A 37 -5.93 -5.86 0.05
CA LEU A 37 -7.23 -5.45 0.56
C LEU A 37 -7.06 -5.03 2.02
N LEU A 38 -7.63 -3.88 2.37
CA LEU A 38 -7.74 -3.42 3.75
C LEU A 38 -9.18 -3.63 4.21
N ILE A 39 -9.34 -4.49 5.21
CA ILE A 39 -10.63 -5.02 5.68
C ILE A 39 -10.97 -4.42 7.04
N ASN A 40 -12.20 -3.97 7.23
CA ASN A 40 -12.66 -3.40 8.49
C ASN A 40 -13.20 -4.46 9.47
N GLU A 41 -13.66 -3.98 10.64
CA GLU A 41 -14.20 -4.84 11.70
C GLU A 41 -15.51 -5.57 11.35
N LYS A 42 -16.13 -5.21 10.22
CA LYS A 42 -17.35 -5.82 9.67
C LYS A 42 -17.04 -6.78 8.52
N LYS A 43 -15.76 -7.06 8.26
CA LYS A 43 -15.28 -7.86 7.12
C LYS A 43 -15.64 -7.24 5.77
N GLU A 44 -15.67 -5.91 5.69
CA GLU A 44 -15.89 -5.16 4.45
C GLU A 44 -14.56 -4.61 3.92
N ILE A 45 -14.37 -4.64 2.60
CA ILE A 45 -13.22 -4.03 1.93
C ILE A 45 -13.40 -2.51 1.96
N ILE A 46 -12.56 -1.80 2.72
CA ILE A 46 -12.61 -0.34 2.83
C ILE A 46 -11.56 0.36 1.97
N SER A 47 -10.54 -0.37 1.53
CA SER A 47 -9.54 0.12 0.58
C SER A 47 -8.84 -1.05 -0.11
N SER A 48 -8.29 -0.77 -1.29
CA SER A 48 -7.55 -1.74 -2.09
C SER A 48 -6.60 -1.05 -3.07
N SER A 49 -5.57 -1.78 -3.49
CA SER A 49 -4.52 -1.24 -4.35
C SER A 49 -3.62 -2.35 -4.90
N TYR A 50 -2.93 -2.00 -5.98
CA TYR A 50 -1.76 -2.69 -6.50
C TYR A 50 -0.52 -1.81 -6.29
N ASN A 51 0.67 -2.35 -6.58
CA ASN A 51 1.91 -1.57 -6.58
C ASN A 51 1.86 -0.48 -7.68
N CYS A 52 2.35 0.73 -7.41
CA CYS A 52 2.40 1.82 -8.39
C CYS A 52 3.80 2.45 -8.47
N THR A 53 4.85 1.63 -8.35
CA THR A 53 6.24 2.08 -8.21
C THR A 53 6.81 2.75 -9.47
N ASN A 54 6.46 2.23 -10.65
CA ASN A 54 6.87 2.77 -11.94
C ASN A 54 6.11 4.07 -12.23
N GLU A 55 4.79 4.05 -12.11
CA GLU A 55 3.94 5.21 -12.40
C GLU A 55 4.31 6.40 -11.51
N SER A 56 4.49 6.16 -10.21
CA SER A 56 4.84 7.21 -9.25
C SER A 56 6.32 7.59 -9.25
N LYS A 57 7.18 6.81 -9.93
CA LYS A 57 8.65 6.90 -9.82
C LYS A 57 9.14 6.88 -8.37
N ASN A 58 8.53 6.04 -7.54
CA ASN A 58 8.80 5.97 -6.11
C ASN A 58 8.74 4.52 -5.63
N GLY A 59 9.90 3.97 -5.26
CA GLY A 59 10.05 2.58 -4.84
C GLY A 59 9.29 2.21 -3.57
N CYS A 60 8.76 3.18 -2.81
CA CYS A 60 7.96 2.92 -1.62
C CYS A 60 6.45 2.74 -1.93
N ARG A 61 6.00 2.94 -3.18
CA ARG A 61 4.57 2.85 -3.55
C ARG A 61 4.13 1.41 -3.78
N HIS A 62 4.27 0.61 -2.72
CA HIS A 62 3.70 -0.73 -2.64
C HIS A 62 2.21 -0.68 -2.27
N CYS A 63 1.48 -1.73 -2.62
CA CYS A 63 0.03 -1.80 -2.45
C CYS A 63 -0.38 -1.49 -1.00
N GLU A 64 0.29 -2.04 0.00
CA GLU A 64 -0.05 -1.89 1.41
C GLU A 64 -0.03 -0.41 1.84
N ILE A 65 1.02 0.31 1.42
CA ILE A 65 1.17 1.75 1.68
C ILE A 65 0.07 2.55 0.97
N ILE A 66 -0.21 2.19 -0.28
CA ILE A 66 -1.23 2.88 -1.09
C ILE A 66 -2.63 2.66 -0.49
N ALA A 67 -2.97 1.46 -0.02
CA ALA A 67 -4.27 1.17 0.59
C ALA A 67 -4.48 1.96 1.88
N ILE A 68 -3.44 2.07 2.70
CA ILE A 68 -3.44 2.91 3.91
C ILE A 68 -3.68 4.38 3.52
N ASP A 69 -2.91 4.91 2.56
CA ASP A 69 -3.04 6.30 2.12
C ASP A 69 -4.43 6.59 1.53
N LYS A 70 -4.95 5.70 0.68
CA LYS A 70 -6.31 5.82 0.12
C LYS A 70 -7.35 5.87 1.21
N TYR A 71 -7.26 4.98 2.21
CA TYR A 71 -8.17 5.01 3.35
C TYR A 71 -8.06 6.31 4.13
N ILE A 72 -6.84 6.69 4.55
CA ILE A 72 -6.60 7.85 5.41
C ILE A 72 -7.03 9.14 4.70
N TYR A 73 -6.53 9.40 3.49
CA TYR A 73 -6.83 10.64 2.78
C TYR A 73 -8.24 10.66 2.16
N GLY A 74 -8.84 9.49 1.89
CA GLY A 74 -10.16 9.38 1.28
C GLY A 74 -10.24 10.16 -0.03
N LYS A 75 -11.24 11.05 -0.14
CA LYS A 75 -11.43 11.92 -1.33
C LYS A 75 -10.25 12.81 -1.69
N ASN A 76 -9.33 13.05 -0.73
CA ASN A 76 -8.15 13.87 -0.97
C ASN A 76 -6.94 13.06 -1.46
N TYR A 77 -7.06 11.75 -1.63
CA TYR A 77 -5.94 10.87 -1.99
C TYR A 77 -5.18 11.37 -3.22
N GLU A 78 -5.85 11.72 -4.33
CA GLU A 78 -5.15 12.16 -5.55
C GLU A 78 -4.28 13.41 -5.33
N LYS A 79 -4.74 14.35 -4.51
CA LYS A 79 -3.98 15.56 -4.14
C LYS A 79 -2.86 15.25 -3.15
N MET A 80 -3.05 14.24 -2.31
CA MET A 80 -2.19 13.92 -1.16
C MET A 80 -1.24 12.73 -1.40
N LYS A 81 -1.37 11.99 -2.50
CA LYS A 81 -0.66 10.71 -2.75
C LYS A 81 0.86 10.81 -2.76
N ASN A 82 1.39 12.01 -3.01
CA ASN A 82 2.83 12.29 -2.98
C ASN A 82 3.32 12.78 -1.61
N LYS A 83 2.41 12.99 -0.64
CA LYS A 83 2.74 13.43 0.71
C LYS A 83 2.86 12.19 1.62
N ASN A 84 3.94 12.11 2.40
CA ASN A 84 4.29 10.92 3.16
C ASN A 84 3.88 11.03 4.64
N LEU A 85 2.62 10.68 4.95
CA LEU A 85 2.09 10.71 6.31
C LEU A 85 2.75 9.66 7.22
N ILE A 86 3.24 8.55 6.67
CA ILE A 86 3.83 7.48 7.47
C ILE A 86 5.09 7.96 8.19
N LYS A 87 5.85 8.90 7.61
CA LYS A 87 6.98 9.56 8.27
C LYS A 87 6.63 10.19 9.62
N CYS A 88 5.37 10.60 9.82
CA CYS A 88 4.91 11.23 11.05
C CYS A 88 4.91 10.27 12.25
N PHE A 89 4.79 8.96 12.00
CA PHE A 89 4.65 7.96 13.05
C PHE A 89 5.99 7.39 13.53
N ASN A 90 7.10 7.75 12.88
CA ASN A 90 8.45 7.21 13.19
C ASN A 90 9.12 7.80 14.45
N ASN A 91 8.40 8.57 15.27
CA ASN A 91 8.97 9.30 16.41
C ASN A 91 8.48 8.74 17.74
N ASN A 92 9.37 8.03 18.47
CA ASN A 92 9.10 7.38 19.76
C ASN A 92 8.74 8.33 20.93
N THR A 93 8.79 9.65 20.74
CA THR A 93 8.68 10.65 21.83
C THR A 93 7.50 11.61 21.70
N ASN A 94 6.73 11.56 20.61
CA ASN A 94 5.63 12.50 20.36
C ASN A 94 4.28 11.78 20.28
N SER A 95 3.25 12.35 20.89
CA SER A 95 1.87 11.87 20.71
C SER A 95 1.46 11.94 19.23
N ILE A 96 0.61 11.01 18.79
CA ILE A 96 0.03 11.00 17.42
C ILE A 96 -0.48 12.39 17.04
N ASN A 97 -1.17 13.08 17.97
CA ASN A 97 -1.71 14.43 17.74
C ASN A 97 -0.62 15.46 17.43
N LYS A 98 0.52 15.40 18.14
CA LYS A 98 1.64 16.31 17.91
C LYS A 98 2.35 16.02 16.58
N SER A 99 2.57 14.75 16.25
CA SER A 99 3.14 14.35 14.96
C SER A 99 2.27 14.78 13.78
N LEU A 100 0.95 14.60 13.89
CA LEU A 100 -0.01 15.06 12.87
C LEU A 100 -0.01 16.59 12.76
N SER A 101 0.00 17.31 13.89
CA SER A 101 0.04 18.77 13.88
C SER A 101 1.27 19.31 13.14
N ASN A 102 2.45 18.74 13.41
CA ASN A 102 3.68 19.15 12.74
C ASN A 102 3.61 18.89 11.24
N TYR A 103 3.17 17.70 10.84
CA TYR A 103 3.01 17.35 9.43
C TYR A 103 2.09 18.31 8.67
N PHE A 104 0.93 18.62 9.24
CA PHE A 104 0.00 19.55 8.61
C PHE A 104 0.51 20.99 8.60
N SER A 105 1.32 21.38 9.60
CA SER A 105 2.01 22.67 9.58
C SER A 105 3.04 22.74 8.44
N GLU A 106 3.84 21.69 8.25
CA GLU A 106 4.80 21.60 7.16
C GLU A 106 4.11 21.65 5.79
N LEU A 107 2.99 20.93 5.64
CA LEU A 107 2.19 20.97 4.40
C LEU A 107 1.63 22.37 4.11
N LYS A 108 1.11 23.07 5.12
CA LYS A 108 0.63 24.45 4.98
C LYS A 108 1.74 25.39 4.53
N ASN A 109 2.97 25.20 5.03
CA ASN A 109 4.12 26.02 4.64
C ASN A 109 4.54 25.77 3.19
N ILE A 110 4.61 24.49 2.79
CA ILE A 110 4.93 24.12 1.40
C ILE A 110 3.90 24.72 0.44
N ASP A 111 2.60 24.58 0.73
CA ASP A 111 1.56 25.11 -0.16
C ASP A 111 1.60 26.64 -0.26
N LYS A 112 1.91 27.36 0.84
CA LYS A 112 2.13 28.81 0.81
C LYS A 112 3.34 29.19 -0.04
N GLU A 113 4.48 28.51 0.11
CA GLU A 113 5.66 28.75 -0.74
C GLU A 113 5.36 28.52 -2.21
N PHE A 114 4.53 27.52 -2.55
CA PHE A 114 4.07 27.31 -3.93
C PHE A 114 3.11 28.40 -4.44
N GLU A 115 2.25 28.94 -3.57
CA GLU A 115 1.35 30.07 -3.91
C GLU A 115 2.13 31.38 -4.11
N ASP A 116 3.06 31.71 -3.20
CA ASP A 116 3.90 32.91 -3.28
C ASP A 116 4.78 32.91 -4.54
N ASN A 117 5.25 31.74 -4.97
CA ASN A 117 6.00 31.58 -6.23
C ASN A 117 5.10 31.66 -7.48
N LYS A 118 3.79 31.39 -7.36
CA LYS A 118 2.81 31.45 -8.47
C LYS A 118 2.20 32.83 -8.66
N GLU A 119 2.31 33.77 -7.72
CA GLU A 119 1.85 35.16 -7.94
C GLU A 119 2.56 35.88 -9.10
N ASN A 120 3.62 35.28 -9.68
CA ASN A 120 4.24 35.72 -10.94
C ASN A 120 3.66 35.08 -12.22
N THR A 121 2.65 34.22 -12.14
CA THR A 121 1.98 33.61 -13.30
C THR A 121 0.48 33.44 -13.05
N ASN A 122 -0.35 34.15 -13.81
CA ASN A 122 -1.82 34.07 -13.74
C ASN A 122 -2.32 32.64 -14.00
N CYS A 123 -2.63 31.89 -12.94
CA CYS A 123 -3.34 30.62 -13.03
C CYS A 123 -4.44 30.55 -11.96
N THR A 124 -5.60 30.06 -12.35
CA THR A 124 -6.88 30.11 -11.63
C THR A 124 -6.84 29.45 -10.25
N LYS A 125 -7.46 30.13 -9.27
CA LYS A 125 -7.63 29.71 -7.86
C LYS A 125 -8.36 28.36 -7.75
N GLU A 126 -7.62 27.27 -7.60
CA GLU A 126 -8.18 25.98 -7.21
C GLU A 126 -8.53 25.96 -5.72
N HIS A 127 -9.64 25.29 -5.39
CA HIS A 127 -10.21 25.13 -4.05
C HIS A 127 -9.17 24.95 -2.93
N SER A 128 -9.14 25.89 -1.98
CA SER A 128 -8.25 25.82 -0.82
C SER A 128 -8.56 24.59 0.04
N ILE A 129 -7.51 23.84 0.35
CA ILE A 129 -7.61 22.62 1.15
C ILE A 129 -7.77 23.03 2.63
N ASN A 130 -8.90 22.66 3.26
CA ASN A 130 -9.07 22.88 4.70
C ASN A 130 -8.29 21.83 5.51
N PHE A 131 -7.03 22.14 5.81
CA PHE A 131 -6.11 21.25 6.53
C PHE A 131 -6.55 20.90 7.95
N GLU A 132 -7.26 21.77 8.66
CA GLU A 132 -7.73 21.48 10.02
C GLU A 132 -8.82 20.40 10.01
N GLN A 133 -9.76 20.49 9.07
CA GLN A 133 -10.77 19.46 8.89
C GLN A 133 -10.15 18.13 8.47
N ILE A 134 -9.16 18.17 7.57
CA ILE A 134 -8.44 16.96 7.14
C ILE A 134 -7.69 16.33 8.32
N GLN A 135 -7.00 17.12 9.13
CA GLN A 135 -6.29 16.63 10.30
C GLN A 135 -7.21 15.90 11.28
N LYS A 136 -8.39 16.47 11.58
CA LYS A 136 -9.38 15.83 12.46
C LYS A 136 -9.86 14.50 11.88
N GLU A 137 -10.16 14.45 10.58
CA GLU A 137 -10.61 13.22 9.92
C GLU A 137 -9.52 12.15 9.85
N ILE A 138 -8.28 12.52 9.51
CA ILE A 138 -7.13 11.61 9.49
C ILE A 138 -6.89 11.02 10.89
N THR A 139 -6.95 11.84 11.93
CA THR A 139 -6.75 11.40 13.32
C THR A 139 -7.74 10.29 13.70
N LYS A 140 -9.03 10.49 13.38
CA LYS A 140 -10.08 9.48 13.61
C LYS A 140 -9.83 8.20 12.82
N LYS A 141 -9.40 8.31 11.57
CA LYS A 141 -9.13 7.14 10.71
C LYS A 141 -7.94 6.32 11.19
N ILE A 142 -6.84 6.96 11.58
CA ILE A 142 -5.67 6.26 12.14
C ILE A 142 -6.05 5.45 13.38
N GLN A 143 -6.89 6.01 14.26
CA GLN A 143 -7.38 5.29 15.44
C GLN A 143 -8.19 4.03 15.08
N LYS A 144 -8.87 4.02 13.93
CA LYS A 144 -9.63 2.87 13.44
C LYS A 144 -8.75 1.78 12.83
N LEU A 145 -7.60 2.13 12.24
CA LEU A 145 -6.71 1.17 11.58
C LEU A 145 -6.29 0.01 12.49
N LYS A 146 -6.23 0.23 13.81
CA LYS A 146 -5.97 -0.83 14.81
C LYS A 146 -6.99 -1.96 14.85
N LYS A 147 -8.16 -1.76 14.25
CA LYS A 147 -9.24 -2.74 14.17
C LYS A 147 -9.33 -3.38 12.78
N PHE A 148 -8.46 -2.97 11.86
CA PHE A 148 -8.48 -3.41 10.48
C PHE A 148 -7.42 -4.47 10.25
N THR A 149 -7.65 -5.25 9.20
CA THR A 149 -6.83 -6.39 8.79
C THR A 149 -6.38 -6.17 7.36
N ILE A 150 -5.14 -6.52 7.03
CA ILE A 150 -4.65 -6.46 5.66
C ILE A 150 -4.54 -7.88 5.07
N VAL A 151 -5.06 -8.06 3.85
CA VAL A 151 -4.91 -9.28 3.06
C VAL A 151 -4.10 -8.94 1.82
N VAL A 152 -2.99 -9.63 1.58
CA VAL A 152 -2.02 -9.33 0.51
C VAL A 152 -1.72 -10.59 -0.29
N THR A 153 -1.64 -10.52 -1.61
CA THR A 153 -1.38 -11.71 -2.46
C THR A 153 0.03 -12.28 -2.30
N CYS A 154 0.97 -11.50 -1.79
CA CYS A 154 2.35 -11.90 -1.52
C CYS A 154 2.78 -11.34 -0.16
N GLU A 155 3.70 -12.01 0.51
CA GLU A 155 4.22 -11.63 1.80
C GLU A 155 4.74 -10.17 1.77
N PRO A 156 4.23 -9.30 2.67
CA PRO A 156 4.68 -7.93 2.76
C PRO A 156 6.18 -7.84 3.01
N CYS A 157 6.84 -6.89 2.34
CA CYS A 157 8.27 -6.68 2.58
C CYS A 157 8.52 -6.04 3.94
N ILE A 158 9.78 -6.07 4.41
CA ILE A 158 10.23 -5.45 5.68
C ILE A 158 9.71 -4.02 5.85
N MET A 159 9.76 -3.20 4.79
CA MET A 159 9.24 -1.83 4.80
C MET A 159 7.73 -1.78 5.06
N CYS A 160 6.95 -2.62 4.36
CA CYS A 160 5.50 -2.65 4.49
C CYS A 160 5.09 -3.14 5.88
N VAL A 161 5.75 -4.17 6.41
CA VAL A 161 5.49 -4.67 7.77
C VAL A 161 5.77 -3.59 8.83
N TYR A 162 6.88 -2.86 8.70
CA TYR A 162 7.16 -1.74 9.59
C TYR A 162 6.11 -0.63 9.49
N ALA A 163 5.67 -0.29 8.27
CA ALA A 163 4.62 0.70 8.05
C ALA A 163 3.28 0.28 8.68
N LEU A 164 2.89 -0.99 8.54
CA LEU A 164 1.69 -1.57 9.17
C LEU A 164 1.75 -1.44 10.70
N LYS A 165 2.92 -1.75 11.30
CA LYS A 165 3.18 -1.54 12.73
C LYS A 165 2.97 -0.09 13.15
N LEU A 166 3.53 0.86 12.40
CA LEU A 166 3.44 2.30 12.69
C LEU A 166 2.00 2.82 12.69
N VAL A 167 1.16 2.35 11.77
CA VAL A 167 -0.26 2.75 11.70
C VAL A 167 -1.16 1.91 12.61
N GLY A 168 -0.61 0.86 13.21
CA GLY A 168 -1.24 0.03 14.21
C GLY A 168 -2.08 -1.12 13.67
N ILE A 169 -1.98 -1.46 12.37
CA ILE A 169 -2.60 -2.68 11.82
C ILE A 169 -1.84 -3.89 12.37
N GLN A 170 -2.58 -4.85 12.93
CA GLN A 170 -2.00 -5.97 13.66
C GLN A 170 -2.10 -7.29 12.91
N ASP A 171 -3.18 -7.50 12.15
CA ASP A 171 -3.44 -8.76 11.46
C ASP A 171 -3.08 -8.69 9.97
N ILE A 172 -2.19 -9.59 9.53
CA ILE A 172 -1.63 -9.65 8.18
C ILE A 172 -1.86 -11.05 7.61
N TYR A 173 -2.59 -11.15 6.50
CA TYR A 173 -2.86 -12.39 5.79
C TYR A 173 -2.21 -12.37 4.40
N PHE A 174 -1.55 -13.46 4.01
CA PHE A 174 -0.99 -13.61 2.67
C PHE A 174 -0.87 -15.07 2.23
N CYS A 175 -0.74 -15.31 0.93
CA CYS A 175 -0.71 -16.68 0.37
C CYS A 175 0.56 -17.07 -0.37
N CYS A 176 1.52 -16.16 -0.57
CA CYS A 176 2.79 -16.45 -1.22
C CYS A 176 3.95 -15.85 -0.44
N LEU A 177 5.05 -16.59 -0.28
CA LEU A 177 6.27 -16.11 0.37
C LEU A 177 7.00 -15.08 -0.49
N ASN A 178 7.72 -14.17 0.17
CA ASN A 178 8.60 -13.18 -0.46
C ASN A 178 10.05 -13.47 -0.08
N GLU A 179 10.68 -14.37 -0.83
CA GLU A 179 12.02 -14.91 -0.55
C GLU A 179 13.14 -13.85 -0.54
N ARG A 180 12.91 -12.69 -1.16
CA ARG A 180 13.94 -11.66 -1.31
C ARG A 180 13.82 -10.52 -0.30
N PHE A 181 12.61 -10.17 0.11
CA PHE A 181 12.37 -8.99 0.95
C PHE A 181 11.33 -9.22 2.07
N GLY A 182 10.86 -10.44 2.27
CA GLY A 182 9.76 -10.77 3.18
C GLY A 182 10.02 -10.37 4.63
N GLY A 183 9.10 -9.59 5.21
CA GLY A 183 9.17 -9.10 6.59
C GLY A 183 8.36 -9.94 7.59
N CYS A 184 7.72 -11.01 7.14
CA CYS A 184 6.85 -11.87 7.94
C CYS A 184 7.47 -13.25 8.20
N GLY A 185 8.76 -13.45 7.89
CA GLY A 185 9.48 -14.69 8.21
C GLY A 185 10.40 -15.19 7.11
N SER A 186 10.17 -14.84 5.84
CA SER A 186 11.03 -15.36 4.74
C SER A 186 12.45 -14.79 4.78
N VAL A 187 12.60 -13.51 5.10
CA VAL A 187 13.92 -12.86 5.24
C VAL A 187 14.12 -12.33 6.65
N LEU A 188 13.11 -11.66 7.20
CA LEU A 188 13.14 -11.14 8.56
C LEU A 188 11.80 -11.39 9.25
N SER A 189 11.83 -11.85 10.50
CA SER A 189 10.63 -12.16 11.29
C SER A 189 10.22 -10.96 12.16
N LEU A 190 9.81 -9.84 11.55
CA LEU A 190 9.46 -8.63 12.31
C LEU A 190 8.27 -8.83 13.25
N HIS A 191 7.35 -9.73 12.91
CA HIS A 191 6.23 -10.10 13.76
C HIS A 191 6.64 -10.78 15.08
N GLN A 192 7.86 -11.32 15.17
CA GLN A 192 8.42 -11.84 16.43
C GLN A 192 9.07 -10.74 17.28
N VAL A 193 9.46 -9.62 16.64
CA VAL A 193 10.10 -8.48 17.30
C VAL A 193 9.04 -7.50 17.83
N TYR A 194 7.95 -7.31 17.08
CA TYR A 194 6.90 -6.37 17.45
C TYR A 194 5.75 -7.06 18.17
N GLU A 195 5.46 -6.61 19.39
CA GLU A 195 4.24 -7.02 20.09
C GLU A 195 2.98 -6.67 19.29
N ASN A 196 1.97 -7.54 19.39
CA ASN A 196 0.65 -7.38 18.78
C ASN A 196 0.71 -7.28 17.25
N MET A 197 1.46 -8.18 16.61
CA MET A 197 1.49 -8.34 15.17
C MET A 197 1.27 -9.82 14.83
N ASN A 198 0.09 -10.12 14.31
CA ASN A 198 -0.35 -11.46 13.97
C ASN A 198 -0.17 -11.68 12.47
N VAL A 199 0.55 -12.73 12.12
CA VAL A 199 0.90 -13.07 10.75
C VAL A 199 0.29 -14.41 10.41
N HIS A 200 -0.52 -14.41 9.37
CA HIS A 200 -1.32 -15.55 8.93
C HIS A 200 -0.91 -15.93 7.51
N TYR A 201 -0.04 -16.93 7.40
CA TYR A 201 0.29 -17.52 6.10
C TYR A 201 -0.80 -18.53 5.71
N ILE A 202 -1.56 -18.19 4.67
CA ILE A 202 -2.64 -19.01 4.14
C ILE A 202 -2.11 -19.81 2.96
N GLU A 203 -1.53 -20.97 3.27
CA GLU A 203 -1.11 -21.92 2.25
C GLU A 203 -2.35 -22.57 1.62
N CYS A 204 -2.67 -22.16 0.40
CA CYS A 204 -3.79 -22.69 -0.36
C CYS A 204 -3.29 -22.90 -1.79
N ASN A 205 -3.13 -24.15 -2.21
CA ASN A 205 -2.53 -24.52 -3.51
C ASN A 205 -3.03 -23.64 -4.67
N ASP A 206 -4.33 -23.38 -4.75
CA ASP A 206 -4.91 -22.52 -5.79
C ASP A 206 -4.39 -21.07 -5.71
N CYS A 207 -4.58 -20.40 -4.55
CA CYS A 207 -4.17 -19.00 -4.37
C CYS A 207 -2.64 -18.82 -4.42
N THR A 208 -1.90 -19.70 -3.75
CA THR A 208 -0.43 -19.67 -3.69
C THR A 208 0.16 -19.86 -5.07
N ASN A 209 -0.26 -20.89 -5.82
CA ASN A 209 0.24 -21.13 -7.17
C ASN A 209 -0.14 -20.01 -8.12
N LYS A 210 -1.36 -19.47 -8.02
CA LYS A 210 -1.78 -18.32 -8.83
C LYS A 210 -0.91 -17.10 -8.56
N SER A 211 -0.67 -16.74 -7.30
CA SER A 211 0.20 -15.61 -6.94
C SER A 211 1.62 -15.78 -7.49
N ILE A 212 2.23 -16.95 -7.30
CA ILE A 212 3.56 -17.28 -7.83
C ILE A 212 3.56 -17.18 -9.37
N ASN A 213 2.53 -17.71 -10.04
CA ASN A 213 2.44 -17.67 -11.50
C ASN A 213 2.33 -16.24 -12.03
N LEU A 214 1.52 -15.37 -11.41
CA LEU A 214 1.44 -13.96 -11.80
C LEU A 214 2.81 -13.28 -11.73
N MET A 215 3.57 -13.50 -10.66
CA MET A 215 4.94 -12.96 -10.53
C MET A 215 5.89 -13.56 -11.59
N LYS A 216 5.81 -14.87 -11.86
CA LYS A 216 6.61 -15.50 -12.93
C LYS A 216 6.30 -14.89 -14.30
N LEU A 217 5.02 -14.67 -14.62
CA LEU A 217 4.58 -14.02 -15.85
C LEU A 217 5.13 -12.58 -15.95
N PHE A 218 5.06 -11.82 -14.86
CA PHE A 218 5.66 -10.49 -14.78
C PHE A 218 7.17 -10.52 -15.06
N TYR A 219 7.89 -11.50 -14.51
CA TYR A 219 9.32 -11.62 -14.70
C TYR A 219 9.73 -12.11 -16.10
N LYS A 220 8.88 -12.89 -16.79
CA LYS A 220 9.13 -13.32 -18.17
C LYS A 220 9.14 -12.15 -19.17
N SER A 221 8.29 -11.14 -18.96
CA SER A 221 8.25 -9.96 -19.83
C SER A 221 9.26 -8.88 -19.40
N GLY A 222 9.93 -8.28 -20.38
CA GLY A 222 10.68 -7.04 -20.22
C GLY A 222 9.79 -5.82 -20.02
N ASN A 223 10.35 -4.77 -19.40
CA ASN A 223 9.71 -3.47 -19.25
C ASN A 223 9.81 -2.69 -20.60
N PRO A 224 8.69 -2.35 -21.27
CA PRO A 224 8.68 -1.56 -22.50
C PRO A 224 9.26 -0.16 -22.30
N SER A 225 9.06 0.44 -21.12
CA SER A 225 9.56 1.77 -20.80
C SER A 225 11.07 1.79 -20.55
N ALA A 226 11.71 0.62 -20.37
CA ALA A 226 13.16 0.55 -20.26
C ALA A 226 13.78 0.73 -21.67
N PRO A 227 14.83 1.57 -21.82
CA PRO A 227 15.57 1.69 -23.08
C PRO A 227 16.06 0.33 -23.57
N ASP A 228 16.08 0.12 -24.89
CA ASP A 228 16.43 -1.19 -25.49
C ASP A 228 17.80 -1.70 -25.01
N GLU A 229 18.80 -0.81 -24.91
CA GLU A 229 20.14 -1.11 -24.40
C GLU A 229 20.15 -1.63 -22.95
N LYS A 230 19.18 -1.22 -22.13
CA LYS A 230 19.04 -1.63 -20.73
C LYS A 230 18.05 -2.78 -20.55
N ARG A 231 17.33 -3.17 -21.61
CA ARG A 231 16.27 -4.17 -21.55
C ARG A 231 16.85 -5.58 -21.64
N LYS A 232 17.15 -6.17 -20.49
CA LYS A 232 17.69 -7.54 -20.37
C LYS A 232 16.71 -8.67 -20.73
N ARG A 233 15.42 -8.36 -20.93
CA ARG A 233 14.34 -9.34 -21.08
C ARG A 233 13.50 -9.00 -22.32
N PRO A 234 13.05 -10.00 -23.10
CA PRO A 234 12.26 -9.76 -24.30
C PRO A 234 10.91 -9.13 -23.94
N LEU A 235 10.36 -8.32 -24.85
CA LEU A 235 8.95 -7.94 -24.76
C LEU A 235 8.14 -9.18 -25.13
N ALA A 236 7.44 -9.75 -24.15
CA ALA A 236 6.56 -10.89 -24.35
C ALA A 236 5.12 -10.43 -24.12
N GLU A 237 4.20 -10.87 -24.97
CA GLU A 237 2.78 -10.78 -24.66
C GLU A 237 2.48 -11.73 -23.50
N ILE A 238 1.87 -11.19 -22.44
CA ILE A 238 1.43 -11.98 -21.31
C ILE A 238 0.04 -12.52 -21.69
N SER A 239 -0.01 -13.74 -22.25
CA SER A 239 -1.25 -14.50 -22.32
C SER A 239 -1.49 -15.16 -20.97
N LEU A 240 -2.65 -14.88 -20.38
CA LEU A 240 -3.16 -15.69 -19.29
C LEU A 240 -3.78 -16.92 -19.96
N GLU A 241 -3.21 -18.10 -19.75
CA GLU A 241 -3.87 -19.35 -20.16
C GLU A 241 -5.26 -19.36 -19.51
N GLN A 242 -6.29 -19.49 -20.36
CA GLN A 242 -7.71 -19.45 -19.98
C GLN A 242 -8.11 -20.67 -19.16
#